data_AF-A0A257UGG8-F1
#
_entry.id   AF-A0A257UGG8-F1
#
_cell.length_a   1.000
_cell.length_b   1.000
_cell.length_c   1.000
_cell.angle_alpha   90.00
_cell.angle_beta   90.00
_cell.angle_gamma   90.00
#
_symmetry.space_group_name_H-M   'P 1'
#
loop_
_entity.id
_entity.type
_entity.pdbx_description
1 polymer ?
#
loop_
_entity_poly.entity_id
_entity_poly.type
_entity_poly.pdbx_seq_one_letter_code
_entity_poly.pdbx_strand_id
1 'polypeptide(L)'
;PYKVVLAVPEIESWFFVVPDVLERMSGKKLSIEQRELGGLRPKKVIQQLFENQRAVSVAELAGNLTEPEVQTLRETEPRKALIDFLTEAVKKET
;
A
#
# COMPACT_ATOMS: atom_id res chain seq x y z
N PRO A 1 -16.13 -12.71 -3.56
CA PRO A 1 -15.28 -11.57 -3.15
C PRO A 1 -14.29 -11.20 -4.27
N TYR A 2 -14.61 -10.16 -5.04
CA TYR A 2 -13.78 -9.72 -6.17
C TYR A 2 -12.59 -8.92 -5.65
N LYS A 3 -11.36 -9.45 -5.85
CA LYS A 3 -10.14 -8.67 -5.68
C LYS A 3 -10.06 -7.70 -6.86
N VAL A 4 -10.63 -6.51 -6.70
CA VAL A 4 -10.46 -5.41 -7.65
C VAL A 4 -9.03 -4.92 -7.53
N VAL A 5 -8.12 -5.53 -8.31
CA VAL A 5 -6.77 -5.01 -8.51
C VAL A 5 -6.89 -3.97 -9.62
N LEU A 6 -7.41 -2.79 -9.27
CA LEU A 6 -7.14 -1.61 -10.09
C LEU A 6 -5.63 -1.38 -10.00
N ALA A 7 -4.97 -1.25 -11.15
CA ALA A 7 -3.59 -0.81 -11.24
C ALA A 7 -3.51 0.66 -10.85
N VAL A 8 -3.77 0.96 -9.58
CA VAL A 8 -3.64 2.30 -9.01
C VAL A 8 -2.14 2.61 -8.99
N PRO A 9 -1.68 3.63 -9.73
CA PRO A 9 -0.30 4.04 -9.66
C PRO A 9 0.07 4.31 -8.20
N GLU A 10 1.19 3.77 -7.76
CA GLU A 10 1.72 3.96 -6.41
C GLU A 10 0.81 3.43 -5.28
N ILE A 11 -0.01 2.40 -5.55
CA ILE A 11 -0.74 1.67 -4.49
C ILE A 11 0.20 1.18 -3.37
N GLU A 12 1.49 1.01 -3.67
CA GLU A 12 2.51 0.67 -2.70
C GLU A 12 2.64 1.70 -1.56
N SER A 13 2.26 2.96 -1.78
CA SER A 13 2.23 4.00 -0.75
C SER A 13 1.30 3.63 0.42
N TRP A 14 0.28 2.82 0.17
CA TRP A 14 -0.68 2.42 1.19
C TRP A 14 -0.04 1.52 2.25
N PHE A 15 0.99 0.76 1.91
CA PHE A 15 1.70 -0.06 2.89
C PHE A 15 2.48 0.77 3.92
N PHE A 16 2.70 2.06 3.67
CA PHE A 16 3.32 2.97 4.64
C PHE A 16 2.32 3.59 5.63
N VAL A 17 1.01 3.43 5.38
CA VAL A 17 -0.05 3.71 6.36
C VAL A 17 -0.11 2.61 7.42
N VAL A 18 0.23 1.38 7.03
CA VAL A 18 0.27 0.18 7.89
C VAL A 18 1.66 -0.46 7.84
N PRO A 19 2.72 0.23 8.32
CA PRO A 19 4.10 -0.18 8.10
C PRO A 19 4.45 -1.54 8.70
N ASP A 20 3.67 -2.01 9.68
CA ASP A 20 3.89 -3.27 10.37
C ASP A 20 3.91 -4.49 9.42
N VAL A 21 3.16 -4.46 8.31
CA VAL A 21 3.22 -5.53 7.29
C VAL A 21 4.59 -5.58 6.61
N LEU A 22 5.17 -4.41 6.31
CA LEU A 22 6.48 -4.30 5.67
C LEU A 22 7.58 -4.75 6.64
N GLU A 23 7.47 -4.35 7.92
CA GLU A 23 8.43 -4.74 8.94
C GLU A 23 8.38 -6.24 9.22
N ARG A 24 7.17 -6.81 9.31
CA ARG A 24 6.94 -8.24 9.53
C ARG A 24 7.49 -9.09 8.37
N MET A 25 7.21 -8.71 7.13
CA MET A 25 7.65 -9.47 5.96
C MET A 25 9.13 -9.31 5.66
N SER A 26 9.69 -8.11 5.86
CA SER A 26 11.12 -7.87 5.61
C SER A 26 12.02 -8.33 6.77
N GLY A 27 11.47 -8.48 7.97
CA GLY A 27 12.24 -8.72 9.20
C GLY A 27 13.05 -7.50 9.66
N LYS A 28 12.82 -6.33 9.05
CA LYS A 28 13.54 -5.07 9.34
C LYS A 28 12.57 -4.05 9.92
N LYS A 29 13.04 -3.24 10.86
CA LYS A 29 12.29 -2.05 11.30
C LYS A 29 12.47 -0.91 10.30
N LEU A 30 11.39 -0.22 9.98
CA LEU A 30 11.43 0.97 9.14
C LEU A 30 11.94 2.16 9.97
N SER A 31 12.98 2.84 9.48
CA SER A 31 13.40 4.10 10.07
C SER A 31 12.35 5.21 9.83
N ILE A 32 12.40 6.29 10.61
CA ILE A 32 11.51 7.45 10.42
C ILE A 32 11.66 8.01 9.01
N GLU A 33 12.91 8.16 8.55
CA GLU A 33 13.25 8.63 7.20
C GLU A 33 12.67 7.72 6.11
N GLN A 34 12.68 6.40 6.30
CA GLN A 34 12.09 5.44 5.36
C GLN A 34 10.57 5.50 5.35
N ARG A 35 9.93 5.76 6.50
CA ARG A 35 8.47 5.96 6.56
C ARG A 35 8.05 7.21 5.81
N GLU A 36 8.76 8.32 5.99
CA GLU A 36 8.52 9.56 5.27
C GLU A 36 8.78 9.41 3.77
N LEU A 37 9.93 8.83 3.40
CA LEU A 37 10.29 8.58 1.99
C LEU A 37 9.32 7.61 1.32
N GLY A 38 8.76 6.66 2.08
CA GLY A 38 7.80 5.67 1.59
C GLY A 38 6.51 6.31 1.07
N GLY A 39 6.08 7.44 1.64
CA GLY A 39 4.95 8.21 1.13
C GLY A 39 5.19 8.85 -0.24
N LEU A 40 6.45 9.14 -0.59
CA LEU A 40 6.83 9.85 -1.82
C LEU A 40 7.41 8.93 -2.92
N ARG A 41 8.08 7.86 -2.49
CA ARG A 41 8.85 6.93 -3.34
C ARG A 41 8.68 5.49 -2.82
N PRO A 42 7.43 4.98 -2.73
CA PRO A 42 7.14 3.71 -2.06
C PRO A 42 7.90 2.53 -2.67
N LYS A 43 7.96 2.45 -4.01
CA LYS A 43 8.68 1.38 -4.72
C LYS A 43 10.16 1.32 -4.36
N LYS A 44 10.81 2.49 -4.22
CA LYS A 44 12.23 2.58 -3.87
C LYS A 44 12.47 2.07 -2.45
N VAL A 45 11.61 2.46 -1.51
CA VAL A 45 11.75 2.04 -0.11
C VAL A 45 11.47 0.55 0.06
N ILE A 46 10.45 0.02 -0.63
CA ILE A 46 10.20 -1.44 -0.66
C ILE A 46 11.40 -2.17 -1.26
N GLN A 47 11.96 -1.70 -2.38
CA GLN A 47 13.17 -2.32 -2.95
C GLN A 47 14.34 -2.33 -1.96
N GLN A 48 14.56 -1.26 -1.20
CA GLN A 48 15.61 -1.20 -0.17
C GLN A 48 15.34 -2.15 1.01
N LEU A 49 14.08 -2.26 1.44
CA LEU A 49 13.69 -3.19 2.50
C LEU A 49 13.98 -4.64 2.10
N PHE A 50 13.64 -5.00 0.86
CA PHE A 50 13.73 -6.36 0.32
C PHE A 50 14.96 -6.61 -0.56
N GLU A 51 15.96 -5.73 -0.56
CA GLU A 51 17.12 -5.78 -1.48
C GLU A 51 17.88 -7.12 -1.45
N ASN A 52 17.98 -7.73 -0.26
CA ASN A 52 18.64 -9.03 -0.06
C ASN A 52 17.66 -10.21 -0.10
N GLN A 53 16.44 -10.00 -0.59
CA GLN A 53 15.37 -10.99 -0.65
C GLN A 53 14.82 -11.09 -2.08
N ARG A 54 13.98 -12.11 -2.32
CA ARG A 54 13.21 -12.19 -3.56
C ARG A 54 12.35 -10.93 -3.71
N ALA A 55 12.25 -10.42 -4.93
CA ALA A 55 11.36 -9.31 -5.24
C ALA A 55 9.93 -9.61 -4.76
N VAL A 56 9.40 -8.72 -3.92
CA VAL A 56 8.07 -8.86 -3.34
C VAL A 56 7.07 -8.11 -4.21
N SER A 57 5.99 -8.80 -4.56
CA SER A 57 4.88 -8.22 -5.32
C SER A 57 3.85 -7.54 -4.41
N VAL A 58 3.11 -6.58 -4.96
CA VAL A 58 1.97 -5.94 -4.27
C VAL A 58 0.95 -6.98 -3.81
N ALA A 59 0.72 -8.01 -4.61
CA ALA A 59 -0.22 -9.08 -4.28
C ALA A 59 0.23 -9.89 -3.05
N GLU A 60 1.53 -10.13 -2.91
CA GLU A 60 2.09 -10.80 -1.73
C GLU A 60 2.01 -9.90 -0.49
N LEU A 61 2.33 -8.61 -0.60
CA LEU A 61 2.17 -7.65 0.50
C LEU A 61 0.71 -7.59 0.96
N ALA A 62 -0.23 -7.44 0.02
CA ALA A 62 -1.64 -7.38 0.32
C ALA A 62 -2.17 -8.69 0.93
N GLY A 63 -1.64 -9.85 0.51
CA GLY A 63 -1.99 -11.15 1.05
C GLY A 63 -1.54 -11.38 2.50
N ASN A 64 -0.60 -10.57 3.00
CA ASN A 64 -0.07 -10.65 4.36
C ASN A 64 -0.66 -9.60 5.31
N LEU A 65 -1.58 -8.75 4.84
CA LEU A 65 -2.28 -7.81 5.70
C LEU A 65 -3.19 -8.57 6.68
N THR A 66 -3.16 -8.15 7.94
CA THR A 66 -4.09 -8.59 8.98
C THR A 66 -5.40 -7.83 8.91
N GLU A 67 -6.47 -8.35 9.51
CA GLU A 67 -7.77 -7.67 9.53
C GLU A 67 -7.70 -6.25 10.16
N PRO A 68 -6.98 -6.01 11.27
CA PRO A 68 -6.79 -4.65 11.78
C PRO A 68 -6.10 -3.71 10.78
N GLU A 69 -5.05 -4.17 10.11
CA GLU A 69 -4.34 -3.37 9.08
C GLU A 69 -5.28 -3.06 7.90
N VAL A 70 -6.08 -4.03 7.46
CA VAL A 70 -7.12 -3.83 6.44
C VAL A 70 -8.15 -2.79 6.89
N GLN A 71 -8.58 -2.85 8.15
CA GLN A 71 -9.54 -1.90 8.69
C GLN A 71 -8.95 -0.48 8.77
N THR A 72 -7.68 -0.34 9.18
CA THR A 72 -6.98 0.95 9.13
C THR A 72 -6.96 1.51 7.71
N LEU A 73 -6.58 0.70 6.71
CA LEU A 73 -6.61 1.11 5.30
C LEU A 73 -8.02 1.48 4.81
N ARG A 74 -9.07 0.91 5.41
CA ARG A 74 -10.45 1.28 5.08
C ARG A 74 -10.86 2.64 5.62
N GLU A 75 -10.28 3.09 6.70
CA GLU A 75 -10.69 4.32 7.37
C GLU A 75 -9.87 5.53 6.93
N THR A 76 -8.79 5.32 6.17
CA THR A 76 -7.86 6.38 5.78
C THR A 76 -8.36 7.23 4.60
N GLU A 77 -7.95 8.49 4.62
CA GLU A 77 -8.26 9.48 3.58
C GLU A 77 -7.91 9.04 2.16
N PRO A 78 -6.78 8.34 1.88
CA PRO A 78 -6.47 7.84 0.54
C PRO A 78 -7.53 6.90 -0.03
N ARG A 79 -8.20 6.10 0.81
CA ARG A 79 -9.32 5.26 0.34
C ARG A 79 -10.53 6.10 -0.02
N LYS A 80 -10.87 7.10 0.80
CA LYS A 80 -12.01 8.00 0.50
C LYS A 80 -11.76 8.72 -0.82
N ALA A 81 -10.56 9.29 -1.01
CA ALA A 81 -10.16 9.93 -2.25
C ALA A 81 -10.20 8.98 -3.46
N LEU A 82 -9.80 7.71 -3.31
CA LEU A 82 -9.91 6.72 -4.39
C LEU A 82 -11.37 6.39 -4.72
N ILE A 83 -12.23 6.21 -3.72
CA ILE A 83 -13.67 5.97 -3.92
C ILE A 83 -14.31 7.17 -4.62
N ASP A 84 -14.01 8.38 -4.18
CA ASP A 84 -14.53 9.61 -4.77
C ASP A 84 -14.08 9.75 -6.22
N PHE A 85 -12.78 9.54 -6.50
CA PHE A 85 -12.23 9.55 -7.86
C PHE A 85 -12.92 8.54 -8.79
N LEU A 86 -13.08 7.29 -8.34
CA LEU A 86 -13.73 6.25 -9.14
C LEU A 86 -15.23 6.54 -9.36
N THR A 87 -15.90 7.08 -8.34
CA THR A 87 -17.33 7.44 -8.43
C THR A 87 -17.55 8.62 -9.38
N GLU A 88 -16.67 9.63 -9.33
CA GLU A 88 -16.63 10.76 -10.27
C GLU A 88 -16.38 10.30 -11.70
N ALA A 89 -15.44 9.37 -11.92
CA ALA A 89 -15.12 8.85 -13.24
C ALA A 89 -16.33 8.16 -13.90
N VAL A 90 -17.05 7.32 -13.14
CA VAL A 90 -18.26 6.64 -13.63
C VAL A 90 -19.37 7.63 -13.99
N LYS A 91 -19.56 8.70 -13.19
CA LYS A 91 -20.55 9.75 -13.47
C LYS A 91 -20.24 10.57 -14.73
N LYS A 92 -18.98 10.68 -15.14
CA LYS A 92 -18.59 11.44 -16.35
C LYS A 92 -18.79 10.65 -17.65
N GLU A 93 -18.97 9.34 -17.57
CA GLU A 93 -19.22 8.47 -18.73
C GLU A 93 -20.72 8.23 -19.00
N THR A 94 -21.62 8.78 -18.17
CA THR A 94 -23.09 8.67 -18.32
C THR A 94 -23.72 10.02 -18.61
#